data_AF-A0A846CF34-F1
#
_entry.id   AF-A0A846CF34-F1
#
_cell.length_a   1.000
_cell.length_b   1.000
_cell.length_c   1.000
_cell.angle_alpha   90.00
_cell.angle_beta   90.00
_cell.angle_gamma   90.00
#
_symmetry.space_group_name_H-M   'P 1'
#
loop_
_entity.id
_entity.type
_entity.pdbx_description
1 polymer ?
#
loop_
_entity_poly.entity_id
_entity_poly.type
_entity_poly.pdbx_seq_one_letter_code
_entity_poly.pdbx_strand_id
1 'polypeptide(L)'
;MRLKPTNKQMGIDLGITSLLTTSDGEKVANPKNLQKLHKKLRLTQKSLFRKTKGSNNYQKARLKVAKIHAKIKDSRLDYTHKLTYVANPTAPLRLIRENQTIVVEDLAVNNMVKNHKLARAISDANWSELVRQLEYKAQWYGRELIKIDRYFPSASFRGAASYRGA
;
A
#
# COMPACT_ATOMS: atom_id res chain seq x y z
N MET A 1 2.29 -14.90 19.10
CA MET A 1 2.74 -14.17 20.32
C MET A 1 1.83 -12.96 20.47
N ARG A 2 0.89 -12.98 21.43
CA ARG A 2 -0.02 -11.85 21.67
C ARG A 2 0.70 -10.77 22.48
N LEU A 3 0.45 -9.51 22.16
CA LEU A 3 1.01 -8.38 22.90
C LEU A 3 0.14 -8.05 24.12
N LYS A 4 0.72 -7.35 25.10
CA LYS A 4 -0.05 -6.84 26.24
C LYS A 4 -1.15 -5.88 25.75
N PRO A 5 -2.35 -5.94 26.33
CA PRO A 5 -3.42 -5.00 26.01
C PRO A 5 -2.97 -3.56 26.28
N THR A 6 -3.43 -2.63 25.45
CA THR A 6 -3.26 -1.19 25.64
C THR A 6 -4.60 -0.50 25.36
N ASN A 7 -4.78 0.76 25.75
CA ASN A 7 -6.00 1.53 25.44
C ASN A 7 -5.76 2.56 24.34
N LYS A 8 -4.55 2.58 23.75
CA LYS A 8 -4.18 3.51 22.69
C LYS A 8 -4.82 3.13 21.36
N GLN A 9 -5.22 4.15 20.62
CA GLN A 9 -5.86 4.02 19.31
C GLN A 9 -5.15 4.95 18.33
N MET A 10 -5.02 4.52 17.08
CA MET A 10 -4.27 5.24 16.06
C MET A 10 -5.05 5.35 14.75
N GLY A 11 -5.22 6.58 14.26
CA GLY A 11 -5.76 6.84 12.93
C GLY A 11 -4.65 6.81 11.88
N ILE A 12 -4.93 6.19 10.74
CA ILE A 12 -4.05 6.13 9.58
C ILE A 12 -4.81 6.67 8.36
N ASP A 13 -4.29 7.75 7.80
CA ASP A 13 -4.70 8.29 6.50
C ASP A 13 -3.68 7.85 5.44
N LEU A 14 -4.14 7.17 4.40
CA LEU A 14 -3.30 6.77 3.27
C LEU A 14 -3.41 7.85 2.20
N GLY A 15 -2.30 8.27 1.56
CA GLY A 15 -2.33 9.42 0.65
C GLY A 15 -1.32 9.36 -0.49
N ILE A 16 -1.59 10.07 -1.59
CA ILE A 16 -0.67 10.08 -2.76
C ILE A 16 0.61 10.85 -2.44
N THR A 17 0.48 11.97 -1.72
CA THR A 17 1.61 12.86 -1.37
C THR A 17 2.48 12.24 -0.28
N SER A 18 1.85 11.79 0.81
CA SER A 18 2.44 10.93 1.84
C SER A 18 1.71 9.60 1.80
N LEU A 19 2.46 8.52 1.60
CA LEU A 19 1.93 7.16 1.55
C LEU A 19 1.02 6.84 2.72
N LEU A 20 1.43 7.29 3.91
CA LEU A 20 0.76 7.09 5.17
C LEU A 20 0.97 8.33 6.05
N THR A 21 -0.07 8.79 6.71
CA THR A 21 -0.06 9.84 7.73
C THR A 21 -0.75 9.30 8.97
N THR A 22 -0.12 9.40 10.13
CA THR A 22 -0.73 8.99 11.40
C THR A 22 -1.47 10.17 12.05
N SER A 23 -2.44 9.87 12.92
CA SER A 23 -3.10 10.89 13.75
C SER A 23 -2.13 11.65 14.67
N ASP A 24 -0.97 11.07 14.96
CA ASP A 24 0.13 11.70 15.71
C ASP A 24 0.98 12.65 14.84
N GLY A 25 0.69 12.76 13.54
CA GLY A 25 1.35 13.67 12.61
C GLY A 25 2.57 13.10 11.88
N GLU A 26 2.93 11.83 12.11
CA GLU A 26 4.03 11.18 11.37
C GLU A 26 3.62 10.93 9.91
N LYS A 27 4.53 11.21 8.98
CA LYS A 27 4.30 11.04 7.54
C LYS A 27 5.35 10.12 6.92
N VAL A 28 4.88 9.07 6.25
CA VAL A 28 5.71 8.19 5.43
C VAL A 28 5.57 8.63 3.97
N ALA A 29 6.68 8.93 3.30
CA ALA A 29 6.66 9.33 1.90
C ALA A 29 6.49 8.11 0.97
N ASN A 30 5.81 8.30 -0.16
CA ASN A 30 5.71 7.30 -1.22
C ASN A 30 7.08 7.08 -1.89
N PRO A 31 7.54 5.84 -2.08
CA PRO A 31 8.86 5.55 -2.63
C PRO A 31 8.97 6.02 -4.08
N LYS A 32 9.88 6.96 -4.34
CA LYS A 32 10.17 7.46 -5.70
C LYS A 32 11.09 6.53 -6.51
N ASN A 33 11.49 5.39 -5.96
CA ASN A 33 12.51 4.49 -6.53
C ASN A 33 12.06 3.76 -7.82
N LEU A 34 10.76 3.71 -8.12
CA LEU A 34 10.23 3.00 -9.29
C LEU A 34 10.33 3.78 -10.61
N GLN A 35 10.60 5.10 -10.56
CA GLN A 35 10.61 5.95 -11.76
C GLN A 35 11.58 5.44 -12.86
N LYS A 36 12.77 4.98 -12.46
CA LYS A 36 13.78 4.44 -13.39
C LYS A 36 13.27 3.16 -14.09
N LEU A 37 12.60 2.28 -13.34
CA LEU A 37 12.01 1.05 -13.88
C LEU A 37 10.85 1.36 -14.82
N HIS A 38 10.00 2.33 -14.48
CA HIS A 38 8.90 2.78 -15.34
C HIS A 38 9.40 3.40 -16.66
N LYS A 39 10.46 4.21 -16.61
CA LYS A 39 11.11 4.74 -17.84
C LYS A 39 11.62 3.60 -18.72
N LYS A 40 12.28 2.60 -18.12
CA LYS A 40 12.77 1.41 -18.83
C LYS A 40 11.61 0.59 -19.43
N LEU A 41 10.51 0.44 -18.70
CA LEU A 41 9.31 -0.27 -19.16
C LEU A 41 8.73 0.41 -20.40
N ARG A 42 8.55 1.74 -20.36
CA ARG A 42 8.02 2.52 -21.51
C ARG A 42 8.87 2.33 -22.76
N LEU A 43 10.20 2.42 -22.65
CA LEU A 43 11.12 2.23 -23.78
C LEU A 43 11.05 0.80 -24.33
N THR A 44 10.99 -0.19 -23.44
CA THR A 44 10.93 -1.61 -23.83
C THR A 44 9.60 -1.95 -24.49
N GLN A 45 8.47 -1.40 -24.00
CA GLN A 45 7.16 -1.54 -24.64
C GLN A 45 7.12 -0.89 -26.02
N LYS A 46 7.70 0.31 -26.19
CA LYS A 46 7.83 0.95 -27.51
C LYS A 46 8.67 0.12 -28.47
N SER A 47 9.74 -0.52 -27.98
CA SER A 47 10.55 -1.44 -28.77
C SER A 47 9.75 -2.67 -29.18
N LEU A 48 9.00 -3.29 -28.26
CA LEU A 48 8.15 -4.45 -28.51
C LEU A 48 7.08 -4.17 -29.57
N PHE A 49 6.42 -3.00 -29.49
CA PHE A 49 5.39 -2.59 -30.45
C PHE A 49 5.91 -2.51 -31.89
N ARG A 50 7.19 -2.16 -32.08
CA ARG A 50 7.85 -2.11 -33.39
C ARG A 50 8.28 -3.48 -33.92
N LYS A 51 8.09 -4.58 -33.17
CA LYS A 51 8.49 -5.93 -33.59
C LYS A 51 7.30 -6.69 -34.16
N THR A 52 7.55 -7.43 -35.23
CA THR A 52 6.54 -8.32 -35.85
C THR A 52 6.11 -9.41 -34.87
N LYS A 53 4.82 -9.43 -34.53
CA LYS A 53 4.21 -10.43 -33.65
C LYS A 53 4.52 -11.84 -34.18
N GLY A 54 4.86 -12.77 -33.29
CA GLY A 54 5.22 -14.14 -33.64
C GLY A 54 6.71 -14.35 -34.00
N SER A 55 7.46 -13.31 -34.32
CA SER A 55 8.90 -13.45 -34.58
C SER A 55 9.71 -13.79 -33.31
N ASN A 56 10.88 -14.43 -33.49
CA ASN A 56 11.83 -14.67 -32.39
C ASN A 56 12.26 -13.37 -31.68
N ASN A 57 12.39 -12.28 -32.43
CA ASN A 57 12.72 -10.97 -31.87
C ASN A 57 11.58 -10.37 -31.03
N TYR A 58 10.32 -10.61 -31.42
CA TYR A 58 9.16 -10.25 -30.63
C TYR A 58 9.10 -11.04 -29.32
N GLN A 59 9.32 -12.36 -29.37
CA GLN A 59 9.40 -13.21 -28.17
C GLN A 59 10.46 -12.71 -27.17
N LYS A 60 11.67 -12.41 -27.65
CA LYS A 60 12.76 -11.84 -26.83
C LYS A 60 12.36 -10.50 -26.20
N ALA A 61 11.72 -9.60 -26.96
CA ALA A 61 11.26 -8.31 -26.45
C ALA A 61 10.12 -8.46 -25.42
N ARG A 62 9.20 -9.40 -25.63
CA ARG A 62 8.09 -9.71 -24.71
C ARG A 62 8.62 -10.19 -23.35
N LEU A 63 9.62 -11.08 -23.36
CA LEU A 63 10.28 -11.53 -22.13
C LEU A 63 10.99 -10.39 -21.39
N LYS A 64 11.59 -9.43 -22.10
CA LYS A 64 12.19 -8.24 -21.46
C LYS A 64 11.13 -7.38 -20.75
N VAL A 65 9.97 -7.19 -21.38
CA VAL A 65 8.83 -6.49 -20.75
C VAL A 65 8.38 -7.23 -19.48
N ALA A 66 8.18 -8.54 -19.56
CA ALA A 66 7.79 -9.37 -18.41
C ALA A 66 8.78 -9.28 -17.24
N LYS A 67 10.09 -9.35 -17.52
CA LYS A 67 11.15 -9.19 -16.51
C LYS A 67 11.10 -7.83 -15.80
N ILE A 68 10.79 -6.76 -16.52
CA ILE A 68 10.66 -5.42 -15.91
C ILE A 68 9.41 -5.34 -15.03
N HIS A 69 8.28 -5.91 -15.46
CA HIS A 69 7.08 -6.00 -14.64
C HIS A 69 7.33 -6.77 -13.34
N ALA A 70 8.01 -7.93 -13.42
CA ALA A 70 8.40 -8.71 -12.25
C ALA A 70 9.24 -7.86 -11.28
N LYS A 71 10.29 -7.18 -11.79
CA LYS A 71 11.14 -6.31 -10.97
C LYS A 71 10.38 -5.17 -10.30
N ILE A 72 9.39 -4.57 -10.96
CA ILE A 72 8.52 -3.54 -10.36
C ILE A 72 7.69 -4.15 -9.23
N LYS A 73 7.07 -5.32 -9.47
CA LYS A 73 6.29 -6.03 -8.45
C LYS A 73 7.14 -6.37 -7.23
N ASP A 74 8.33 -6.94 -7.44
CA ASP A 74 9.25 -7.33 -6.36
C ASP A 74 9.71 -6.11 -5.56
N SER A 75 10.02 -5.00 -6.24
CA SER A 75 10.41 -3.75 -5.58
C SER A 75 9.26 -3.16 -4.74
N ARG A 76 8.01 -3.27 -5.20
CA ARG A 76 6.82 -2.83 -4.44
C ARG A 76 6.63 -3.70 -3.20
N LEU A 77 6.71 -5.02 -3.35
CA LEU A 77 6.59 -5.96 -2.24
C LEU A 77 7.68 -5.76 -1.19
N ASP A 78 8.94 -5.67 -1.62
CA ASP A 78 10.09 -5.39 -0.74
C ASP A 78 9.90 -4.09 0.04
N TYR A 79 9.43 -3.03 -0.63
CA TYR A 79 9.14 -1.77 0.04
C TYR A 79 8.01 -1.91 1.08
N THR A 80 6.90 -2.54 0.72
CA THR A 80 5.79 -2.75 1.68
C THR A 80 6.23 -3.61 2.86
N HIS A 81 7.02 -4.66 2.62
CA HIS A 81 7.60 -5.47 3.69
C HIS A 81 8.55 -4.68 4.59
N LYS A 82 9.42 -3.84 4.02
CA LYS A 82 10.34 -2.97 4.78
C LYS A 82 9.61 -1.92 5.59
N LEU A 83 8.51 -1.38 5.07
CA LEU A 83 7.65 -0.50 5.83
C LEU A 83 7.05 -1.24 7.01
N THR A 84 6.46 -2.40 6.78
CA THR A 84 5.80 -3.17 7.85
C THR A 84 6.79 -3.92 8.76
N TYR A 85 8.09 -3.81 8.52
CA TYR A 85 9.13 -4.50 9.28
C TYR A 85 9.40 -3.84 10.64
N VAL A 86 9.68 -4.69 11.64
CA VAL A 86 9.80 -4.36 13.07
C VAL A 86 10.82 -3.26 13.38
N ALA A 87 11.91 -3.18 12.61
CA ALA A 87 13.03 -2.28 12.91
C ALA A 87 12.89 -0.87 12.31
N ASN A 88 11.82 -0.60 11.56
CA ASN A 88 11.58 0.74 11.03
C ASN A 88 10.78 1.55 12.07
N PRO A 89 11.30 2.66 12.61
CA PRO A 89 10.62 3.45 13.63
C PRO A 89 9.32 4.08 13.11
N THR A 90 9.12 4.15 11.80
CA THR A 90 7.89 4.61 11.14
C THR A 90 7.01 3.45 10.67
N ALA A 91 7.27 2.22 11.15
CA ALA A 91 6.59 1.02 10.69
C ALA A 91 5.14 0.94 11.17
N PRO A 92 4.24 0.43 10.31
CA PRO A 92 2.93 -0.09 10.73
C PRO A 92 3.00 -1.13 11.85
N LEU A 93 4.14 -1.81 12.06
CA LEU A 93 4.29 -2.68 13.22
C LEU A 93 4.46 -1.92 14.53
N ARG A 94 5.08 -0.74 14.52
CA ARG A 94 5.05 0.15 15.70
C ARG A 94 3.60 0.54 16.00
N LEU A 95 2.81 0.82 14.96
CA LEU A 95 1.37 1.08 15.12
C LEU A 95 0.66 -0.12 15.77
N ILE A 96 0.93 -1.35 15.32
CA ILE A 96 0.38 -2.59 15.91
C ILE A 96 0.93 -2.85 17.32
N ARG A 97 2.15 -2.45 17.64
CA ARG A 97 2.74 -2.70 18.95
C ARG A 97 2.25 -1.73 20.01
N GLU A 98 2.18 -0.46 19.66
CA GLU A 98 1.88 0.64 20.57
C GLU A 98 0.38 0.89 20.73
N ASN A 99 -0.44 0.44 19.76
CA ASN A 99 -1.87 0.68 19.73
C ASN A 99 -2.67 -0.63 19.75
N GLN A 100 -3.81 -0.59 20.42
CA GLN A 100 -4.74 -1.70 20.54
C GLN A 100 -5.65 -1.79 19.32
N THR A 101 -6.07 -0.61 18.86
CA THR A 101 -6.95 -0.44 17.71
C THR A 101 -6.28 0.48 16.71
N ILE A 102 -6.26 0.06 15.45
CA ILE A 102 -5.77 0.85 14.33
C ILE A 102 -6.96 1.09 13.41
N VAL A 103 -7.20 2.35 13.11
CA VAL A 103 -8.23 2.79 12.18
C VAL A 103 -7.57 3.18 10.87
N VAL A 104 -7.98 2.56 9.77
CA VAL A 104 -7.51 2.90 8.41
C VAL A 104 -8.68 3.52 7.67
N GLU A 105 -8.52 4.78 7.26
CA GLU A 105 -9.48 5.41 6.35
C GLU A 105 -9.21 4.91 4.92
N ASP A 106 -10.19 4.22 4.33
CA ASP A 106 -10.12 3.85 2.93
C ASP A 106 -10.42 5.11 2.12
N LEU A 107 -9.36 5.75 1.59
CA LEU A 107 -9.55 6.65 0.48
C LEU A 107 -10.36 5.91 -0.59
N ALA A 108 -11.10 6.64 -1.43
CA ALA A 108 -11.70 6.05 -2.61
C ALA A 108 -10.61 5.67 -3.65
N VAL A 109 -9.71 4.75 -3.29
CA VAL A 109 -8.56 4.26 -4.06
C VAL A 109 -9.06 3.83 -5.43
N ASN A 110 -10.20 3.13 -5.46
CA ASN A 110 -10.86 2.70 -6.68
C ASN A 110 -11.27 3.86 -7.59
N ASN A 111 -11.70 5.00 -7.04
CA ASN A 111 -12.06 6.19 -7.83
C ASN A 111 -10.83 7.02 -8.23
N MET A 112 -9.78 7.03 -7.40
CA MET A 112 -8.54 7.75 -7.70
C MET A 112 -7.67 7.01 -8.74
N VAL A 113 -7.71 5.67 -8.77
CA VAL A 113 -7.04 4.85 -9.79
C VAL A 113 -7.65 5.08 -11.19
N LYS A 114 -8.93 5.48 -11.28
CA LYS A 114 -9.55 5.86 -12.56
C LYS A 114 -8.91 7.11 -13.18
N ASN A 115 -8.29 7.98 -12.36
CA ASN A 115 -7.54 9.11 -12.88
C ASN A 115 -6.17 8.65 -13.38
N HIS A 116 -5.98 8.55 -14.69
CA HIS A 116 -4.73 8.10 -15.32
C HIS A 116 -3.47 8.88 -14.88
N LYS A 117 -3.59 10.14 -14.42
CA LYS A 117 -2.47 10.92 -13.89
C LYS A 117 -2.02 10.42 -12.52
N LEU A 118 -2.96 9.94 -11.70
CA LEU A 118 -2.74 9.50 -10.32
C LEU A 118 -2.60 7.98 -10.20
N ALA A 119 -3.18 7.23 -11.13
CA ALA A 119 -3.20 5.77 -11.16
C ALA A 119 -1.83 5.13 -10.92
N ARG A 120 -0.77 5.72 -11.50
CA ARG A 120 0.60 5.23 -11.33
C ARG A 120 1.11 5.46 -9.90
N ALA A 121 0.98 6.66 -9.37
CA ALA A 121 1.44 6.99 -8.03
C ALA A 121 0.71 6.15 -6.96
N ILE A 122 -0.58 5.89 -7.19
CA ILE A 122 -1.39 5.00 -6.35
C ILE A 122 -0.95 3.54 -6.47
N SER A 123 -0.70 3.06 -7.70
CA SER A 123 -0.21 1.69 -7.91
C SER A 123 1.18 1.48 -7.31
N ASP A 124 2.03 2.52 -7.31
CA ASP A 124 3.36 2.50 -6.70
C ASP A 124 3.30 2.53 -5.17
N ALA A 125 2.28 3.17 -4.59
CA ALA A 125 2.03 3.20 -3.16
C ALA A 125 1.65 1.83 -2.56
N ASN A 126 1.06 0.93 -3.36
CA ASN A 126 0.75 -0.45 -2.96
C ASN A 126 -0.14 -0.55 -1.70
N TRP A 127 -1.12 0.35 -1.55
CA TRP A 127 -1.97 0.45 -0.35
C TRP A 127 -2.75 -0.82 -0.02
N SER A 128 -3.34 -1.50 -1.02
CA SER A 128 -4.09 -2.73 -0.78
C SER A 128 -3.21 -3.80 -0.12
N GLU A 129 -1.96 -3.91 -0.53
CA GLU A 129 -0.99 -4.83 0.08
C GLU A 129 -0.55 -4.34 1.46
N LEU A 130 -0.38 -3.04 1.66
CA LEU A 130 -0.09 -2.47 2.98
C LEU A 130 -1.20 -2.79 3.99
N VAL A 131 -2.46 -2.59 3.59
CA VAL A 131 -3.65 -2.90 4.39
C VAL A 131 -3.73 -4.41 4.63
N ARG A 132 -3.53 -5.25 3.61
CA ARG A 132 -3.46 -6.71 3.77
C ARG A 132 -2.40 -7.12 4.77
N GLN A 133 -1.23 -6.47 4.75
CA GLN A 133 -0.15 -6.73 5.70
C GLN A 133 -0.50 -6.29 7.13
N LEU A 134 -1.18 -5.15 7.27
CA LEU A 134 -1.69 -4.68 8.55
C LEU A 134 -2.72 -5.65 9.13
N GLU A 135 -3.64 -6.16 8.33
CA GLU A 135 -4.68 -7.10 8.76
C GLU A 135 -4.09 -8.36 9.38
N TYR A 136 -3.24 -9.10 8.64
CA TYR A 136 -2.73 -10.36 9.17
C TYR A 136 -1.80 -10.13 10.37
N LYS A 137 -1.05 -9.03 10.40
CA LYS A 137 -0.18 -8.71 11.55
C LYS A 137 -1.02 -8.33 12.76
N ALA A 138 -2.07 -7.52 12.60
CA ALA A 138 -2.98 -7.19 13.69
C ALA A 138 -3.58 -8.46 14.31
N GLN A 139 -4.03 -9.40 13.47
CA GLN A 139 -4.51 -10.71 13.92
C GLN A 139 -3.44 -11.49 14.70
N TRP A 140 -2.20 -11.55 14.21
CA TRP A 140 -1.10 -12.26 14.88
C TRP A 140 -0.80 -11.73 16.28
N TYR A 141 -0.90 -10.42 16.47
CA TYR A 141 -0.56 -9.75 17.73
C TYR A 141 -1.76 -9.51 18.65
N GLY A 142 -2.98 -9.85 18.21
CA GLY A 142 -4.22 -9.63 18.97
C GLY A 142 -4.65 -8.17 18.99
N ARG A 143 -4.44 -7.45 17.89
CA ARG A 143 -4.88 -6.08 17.67
C ARG A 143 -6.09 -6.04 16.76
N GLU A 144 -6.86 -4.97 16.87
CA GLU A 144 -8.00 -4.71 16.02
C GLU A 144 -7.61 -3.74 14.89
N LEU A 145 -7.97 -4.09 13.65
CA LEU A 145 -7.86 -3.20 12.50
C LEU A 145 -9.28 -2.87 12.01
N ILE A 146 -9.66 -1.60 12.07
CA ILE A 146 -10.95 -1.10 11.62
C ILE A 146 -10.72 -0.37 10.31
N LYS A 147 -11.39 -0.79 9.24
CA LYS A 147 -11.42 -0.05 7.97
C LYS A 147 -12.66 0.82 7.95
N ILE A 148 -12.48 2.12 7.78
CA ILE A 148 -13.57 3.08 7.72
C ILE A 148 -13.71 3.57 6.28
N ASP A 149 -14.92 3.52 5.74
CA ASP A 149 -15.25 4.16 4.47
C ASP A 149 -15.26 5.69 4.66
N ARG A 150 -14.71 6.44 3.72
CA ARG A 150 -14.50 7.89 3.79
C ARG A 150 -15.77 8.71 4.08
N TYR A 151 -16.95 8.15 3.82
CA TYR A 151 -18.24 8.78 4.10
C TYR A 151 -18.71 8.61 5.55
N PHE A 152 -17.94 7.93 6.39
CA PHE A 152 -18.24 7.83 7.81
C PHE A 152 -17.86 9.12 8.55
N PRO A 153 -18.79 9.82 9.21
CA PRO A 153 -18.49 11.07 9.88
C PRO A 153 -17.54 10.84 11.06
N SER A 154 -16.35 11.45 11.00
CA SER A 154 -15.30 11.42 12.02
C SER A 154 -15.76 11.88 13.42
N ALA A 155 -16.89 12.59 13.50
CA ALA A 155 -17.52 13.04 14.74
C ALA A 155 -18.13 11.91 15.59
N SER A 156 -18.31 10.68 15.06
CA SER A 156 -18.95 9.57 15.79
C SER A 156 -17.99 8.57 16.43
N PHE A 157 -16.67 8.80 16.41
CA PHE A 157 -15.71 7.85 16.99
C PHE A 157 -15.70 7.81 18.54
N ARG A 158 -16.55 8.59 19.20
CA ARG A 158 -16.79 8.42 20.64
C ARG A 158 -17.79 7.28 20.87
N GLY A 159 -17.29 6.05 20.75
CA GLY A 159 -17.98 4.85 21.18
C GLY A 159 -18.89 4.23 20.12
N ALA A 160 -18.39 3.24 19.39
CA ALA A 160 -19.23 2.26 18.73
C ALA A 160 -18.50 0.93 18.66
N ALA A 161 -18.81 0.07 19.64
CA ALA A 161 -18.76 -1.36 19.45
C ALA A 161 -19.68 -1.76 18.27
N SER A 162 -19.36 -2.90 17.67
CA SER A 162 -20.17 -3.61 16.66
C SER A 162 -20.30 -2.96 15.27
N TYR A 163 -19.31 -3.23 14.41
CA TYR A 163 -19.56 -3.48 12.99
C TYR A 163 -19.35 -4.98 12.71
N ARG A 164 -20.43 -5.77 12.79
CA ARG A 164 -20.52 -7.08 12.11
C ARG A 164 -21.35 -6.86 10.86
N GLY A 165 -20.72 -6.98 9.70
CA GLY A 165 -21.37 -6.83 8.41
C GLY A 165 -22.41 -7.92 8.16
N ALA A 166 -23.57 -7.48 7.68
CA ALA A 166 -24.53 -8.27 6.91
C ALA A 166 -24.16 -8.19 5.43
#